data_AF-A0A846YEM2-F1
#
_entry.id   AF-A0A846YEM2-F1
#
_cell.length_a   1.000
_cell.length_b   1.000
_cell.length_c   1.000
_cell.angle_alpha   90.00
_cell.angle_beta   90.00
_cell.angle_gamma   90.00
#
_symmetry.space_group_name_H-M   'P 1'
#
loop_
_entity.id
_entity.type
_entity.pdbx_description
1 polymer ?
#
loop_
_entity_poly.entity_id
_entity_poly.type
_entity_poly.pdbx_seq_one_letter_code
_entity_poly.pdbx_strand_id
1 'polypeptide(L)'
;MGATVVGWSPLDELVCESVPVTADNHTALCVLGTGLIGGSLLRAAAAAGYTGWGYNRSAPGVAAAQKAGFDVSDDLAAVLGRAAETDALIVVAVPMPAVNPMLDAIAQYAPQCPLTDVVSVKSPVAAAVRRYGLQERYVGGHPMAGTAESGWQATDPGLFRGAAWAVGVDPGTDPHAWTRVARLALDCASVVVPVTASEHDRAVARISHLPHVLAEALAVAGARGGDLALGLAAGSFRDGTRVAATAPDLVRAICEPNSDALLAVLDETLAALTEAREALSAHTSLDELTTAGHAARQRYESARRWEITDIEPGAPGWLEKLQDAGRTGGVITRLDTGSERN
;
A
#
# COMPACT_ATOMS: atom_id res chain seq x y z
N MET A 1 41.55 20.33 2.80
CA MET A 1 42.88 20.79 2.36
C MET A 1 43.16 20.07 1.04
N GLY A 2 42.99 20.75 -0.09
CA GLY A 2 43.18 20.16 -1.41
C GLY A 2 44.64 20.30 -1.87
N ALA A 3 45.19 19.23 -2.46
CA ALA A 3 46.43 19.27 -3.21
C ALA A 3 46.09 19.24 -4.71
N THR A 4 46.61 20.22 -5.45
CA THR A 4 46.47 20.36 -6.90
C THR A 4 47.73 19.83 -7.58
N VAL A 5 47.58 18.96 -8.58
CA VAL A 5 48.64 18.68 -9.56
C VAL A 5 48.18 19.27 -10.90
N VAL A 6 48.96 20.21 -11.42
CA VAL A 6 48.70 20.90 -12.70
C VAL A 6 49.67 20.36 -13.74
N GLY A 7 49.15 19.80 -14.83
CA GLY A 7 49.88 19.61 -16.09
C GLY A 7 49.11 20.36 -17.18
N TRP A 8 49.75 21.33 -17.83
CA TRP A 8 49.12 22.23 -18.80
C TRP A 8 49.62 21.93 -20.22
N SER A 9 48.69 21.81 -21.17
CA SER A 9 48.92 21.92 -22.62
C SER A 9 47.88 22.92 -23.16
N PRO A 10 48.27 23.95 -23.94
CA PRO A 10 47.34 24.93 -24.47
C PRO A 10 46.78 24.46 -25.81
N LEU A 11 45.49 24.74 -26.06
CA LEU A 11 44.65 24.39 -27.22
C LEU A 11 43.76 23.15 -27.04
N ASP A 12 42.83 23.25 -26.10
CA ASP A 12 41.46 22.75 -26.28
C ASP A 12 40.55 23.67 -25.44
N GLU A 13 39.55 24.28 -26.07
CA GLU A 13 38.52 25.05 -25.39
C GLU A 13 37.67 24.06 -24.57
N LEU A 14 38.02 23.94 -23.28
CA LEU A 14 37.26 23.14 -22.34
C LEU A 14 35.92 23.86 -22.11
N VAL A 15 34.90 23.51 -22.88
CA VAL A 15 33.52 23.87 -22.57
C VAL A 15 33.12 23.05 -21.35
N CYS A 16 33.41 23.60 -20.16
CA CYS A 16 32.79 23.15 -18.92
C CYS A 16 31.31 23.53 -19.00
N GLU A 17 30.48 22.65 -19.55
CA GLU A 17 29.08 22.66 -19.21
C GLU A 17 28.97 22.28 -17.74
N SER A 18 28.68 23.28 -16.90
CA SER A 18 28.22 23.05 -15.55
C SER A 18 26.88 22.31 -15.64
N VAL A 19 26.89 20.99 -15.49
CA VAL A 19 25.67 20.24 -15.22
C VAL A 19 25.16 20.76 -13.87
N PRO A 20 23.95 21.36 -13.81
CA PRO A 20 23.37 21.73 -12.54
C PRO A 20 23.13 20.43 -11.76
N VAL A 21 23.85 20.20 -10.67
CA VAL A 21 23.36 19.30 -9.63
C VAL A 21 22.30 20.09 -8.86
N THR A 22 21.12 20.20 -9.46
CA THR A 22 19.94 20.70 -8.77
C THR A 22 19.47 19.61 -7.81
N ALA A 23 19.48 19.93 -6.53
CA ALA A 23 18.52 19.37 -5.59
C ALA A 23 17.11 19.50 -6.20
N ASP A 24 16.27 18.47 -6.03
CA ASP A 24 14.92 18.28 -6.58
C ASP A 24 14.80 17.67 -8.00
N ASN A 25 15.31 16.45 -8.18
CA ASN A 25 14.79 15.59 -9.25
C ASN A 25 13.46 14.98 -8.80
N HIS A 26 12.34 15.52 -9.30
CA HIS A 26 11.08 14.81 -9.21
C HIS A 26 11.20 13.45 -9.92
N THR A 27 11.15 12.39 -9.13
CA THR A 27 11.49 11.01 -9.48
C THR A 27 10.68 10.49 -10.67
N ALA A 28 11.31 9.70 -11.54
CA ALA A 28 10.59 8.93 -12.54
C ALA A 28 9.74 7.82 -11.87
N LEU A 29 8.49 7.66 -12.30
CA LEU A 29 7.54 6.68 -11.75
C LEU A 29 7.00 5.77 -12.86
N CYS A 30 7.10 4.46 -12.65
CA CYS A 30 6.55 3.47 -13.57
C CYS A 30 5.45 2.65 -12.86
N VAL A 31 4.19 2.83 -13.24
CA VAL A 31 3.06 2.15 -12.60
C VAL A 31 2.58 0.96 -13.43
N LEU A 32 2.75 -0.25 -12.90
CA LEU A 32 2.27 -1.48 -13.54
C LEU A 32 0.85 -1.79 -13.07
N GLY A 33 -0.14 -1.51 -13.93
CA GLY A 33 -1.56 -1.63 -13.63
C GLY A 33 -2.21 -0.28 -13.31
N THR A 34 -2.94 0.29 -14.26
CA THR A 34 -3.60 1.60 -14.10
C THR A 34 -5.10 1.49 -13.80
N GLY A 35 -5.46 0.59 -12.87
CA GLY A 35 -6.80 0.49 -12.29
C GLY A 35 -7.09 1.59 -11.26
N LEU A 36 -8.04 1.37 -10.35
CA LEU A 36 -8.38 2.33 -9.28
C LEU A 36 -7.12 2.86 -8.56
N ILE A 37 -6.33 1.97 -7.95
CA ILE A 37 -5.17 2.40 -7.15
C ILE A 37 -4.07 2.97 -8.04
N GLY A 38 -3.56 2.18 -9.00
CA GLY A 38 -2.41 2.60 -9.80
C GLY A 38 -2.70 3.81 -10.70
N GLY A 39 -3.90 3.92 -11.27
CA GLY A 39 -4.29 5.09 -12.06
C GLY A 39 -4.48 6.33 -11.19
N SER A 40 -5.05 6.20 -10.00
CA SER A 40 -5.12 7.31 -9.02
C SER A 40 -3.72 7.75 -8.60
N LEU A 41 -2.80 6.80 -8.40
CA LEU A 41 -1.42 7.07 -8.04
C LEU A 41 -0.68 7.81 -9.15
N LEU A 42 -0.82 7.36 -10.39
CA LEU A 42 -0.23 8.02 -11.55
C LEU A 42 -0.71 9.47 -11.66
N ARG A 43 -2.01 9.73 -11.42
CA ARG A 43 -2.60 11.08 -11.40
C ARG A 43 -2.07 11.93 -10.24
N ALA A 44 -2.06 11.38 -9.03
CA ALA A 44 -1.62 12.09 -7.83
C ALA A 44 -0.12 12.44 -7.90
N ALA A 45 0.71 11.48 -8.33
CA ALA A 45 2.14 11.68 -8.50
C ALA A 45 2.45 12.71 -9.60
N ALA A 46 1.75 12.67 -10.73
CA ALA A 46 1.91 13.69 -11.77
C ALA A 46 1.54 15.10 -11.25
N ALA A 47 0.50 15.22 -10.43
CA ALA A 47 0.12 16.49 -9.79
C ALA A 47 1.16 16.97 -8.75
N ALA A 48 1.88 16.04 -8.11
CA ALA A 48 3.03 16.32 -7.26
C ALA A 48 4.33 16.54 -8.05
N GLY A 49 4.26 16.51 -9.39
CA GLY A 49 5.36 16.86 -10.30
C GLY A 49 6.26 15.69 -10.73
N TYR A 50 5.88 14.43 -10.46
CA TYR A 50 6.62 13.26 -10.95
C TYR A 50 6.49 13.09 -12.46
N THR A 51 7.55 12.62 -13.11
CA THR A 51 7.47 12.15 -14.49
C THR A 51 7.01 10.69 -14.49
N GLY A 52 5.70 10.47 -14.65
CA GLY A 52 5.07 9.15 -14.55
C GLY A 52 4.58 8.58 -15.88
N TRP A 53 4.72 7.26 -16.05
CA TRP A 53 4.03 6.47 -17.08
C TRP A 53 3.54 5.15 -16.49
N GLY A 54 2.78 4.38 -17.26
CA GLY A 54 2.28 3.10 -16.78
C GLY A 54 2.02 2.05 -17.84
N TYR A 55 1.79 0.84 -17.33
CA TYR A 55 1.34 -0.30 -18.11
C TYR A 55 -0.12 -0.63 -17.79
N ASN A 56 -0.92 -0.91 -18.82
CA ASN A 56 -2.22 -1.52 -18.67
C ASN A 56 -2.47 -2.56 -19.75
N ARG A 57 -2.79 -3.80 -19.35
CA ARG A 57 -3.11 -4.88 -20.28
C ARG A 57 -4.35 -4.59 -21.14
N SER A 58 -5.29 -3.79 -20.64
CA SER A 58 -6.56 -3.51 -21.31
C SER A 58 -6.39 -2.36 -22.30
N ALA A 59 -6.51 -2.63 -23.60
CA ALA A 59 -6.49 -1.59 -24.63
C ALA A 59 -7.54 -0.47 -24.40
N PRO A 60 -8.79 -0.76 -23.95
CA PRO A 60 -9.72 0.28 -23.50
C PRO A 60 -9.20 1.13 -22.33
N GLY A 61 -8.48 0.51 -21.39
CA GLY A 61 -7.85 1.20 -20.26
C GLY A 61 -6.72 2.12 -20.70
N VAL A 62 -5.86 1.65 -21.62
CA VAL A 62 -4.80 2.45 -22.26
C VAL A 62 -5.40 3.67 -22.97
N ALA A 63 -6.39 3.46 -23.85
CA ALA A 63 -7.02 4.55 -24.59
C ALA A 63 -7.69 5.58 -23.66
N ALA A 64 -8.31 5.14 -22.56
CA ALA A 64 -8.92 6.02 -21.58
C ALA A 64 -7.87 6.87 -20.83
N ALA A 65 -6.71 6.30 -20.52
CA ALA A 65 -5.60 7.01 -19.89
C ALA A 65 -4.95 8.03 -20.82
N GLN A 66 -4.67 7.64 -22.06
CA GLN A 66 -4.11 8.53 -23.08
C GLN A 66 -5.06 9.69 -23.40
N LYS A 67 -6.36 9.44 -23.51
CA LYS A 67 -7.38 10.49 -23.68
C LYS A 67 -7.39 11.49 -22.52
N ALA A 68 -7.02 11.04 -21.32
CA ALA A 68 -6.89 11.87 -20.12
C ALA A 68 -5.52 12.56 -20.01
N GLY A 69 -4.63 12.41 -21.00
CA GLY A 69 -3.30 13.05 -21.04
C GLY A 69 -2.20 12.26 -20.34
N PHE A 70 -2.42 10.99 -20.01
CA PHE A 70 -1.44 10.15 -19.31
C PHE A 70 -0.72 9.18 -20.26
N ASP A 71 0.58 9.03 -20.05
CA ASP A 71 1.43 8.11 -20.79
C ASP A 71 1.24 6.68 -20.25
N VAL A 72 0.42 5.90 -20.95
CA VAL A 72 0.14 4.50 -20.61
C VAL A 72 0.23 3.66 -21.89
N SER A 73 0.82 2.48 -21.77
CA SER A 73 1.04 1.52 -22.86
C SER A 73 0.58 0.10 -22.45
N ASP A 74 0.30 -0.75 -23.43
CA ASP A 74 0.12 -2.20 -23.27
C ASP A 74 1.38 -3.01 -23.63
N ASP A 75 2.48 -2.34 -23.99
CA ASP A 75 3.80 -2.95 -24.17
C ASP A 75 4.59 -2.95 -22.86
N LEU A 76 4.53 -4.07 -22.13
CA LEU A 76 5.20 -4.21 -20.84
C LEU A 76 6.73 -4.13 -20.94
N ALA A 77 7.33 -4.67 -22.01
CA ALA A 77 8.78 -4.70 -22.17
C ALA A 77 9.32 -3.29 -22.42
N ALA A 78 8.66 -2.51 -23.29
CA ALA A 78 9.04 -1.12 -23.53
C ALA A 78 8.86 -0.25 -22.27
N VAL A 79 7.75 -0.42 -21.54
CA VAL A 79 7.47 0.31 -20.29
C VAL A 79 8.56 0.05 -19.24
N LEU A 80 8.98 -1.21 -19.08
CA LEU A 80 10.03 -1.58 -18.13
C LEU A 80 11.44 -1.23 -18.62
N GLY A 81 11.70 -1.29 -19.93
CA GLY A 81 12.97 -0.83 -20.52
C GLY A 81 13.22 0.65 -20.20
N ARG A 82 12.19 1.49 -20.39
CA ARG A 82 12.25 2.91 -19.96
C ARG A 82 12.45 3.06 -18.46
N ALA A 83 11.82 2.21 -17.64
CA ALA A 83 12.03 2.23 -16.19
C ALA A 83 13.51 1.97 -15.83
N ALA A 84 14.15 1.00 -16.48
CA ALA A 84 15.58 0.73 -16.32
C ALA A 84 16.46 1.90 -16.76
N GLU A 85 16.18 2.52 -17.90
CA GLU A 85 16.95 3.65 -18.43
C GLU A 85 16.91 4.90 -17.54
N THR A 86 15.79 5.11 -16.84
CA THR A 86 15.52 6.31 -16.03
C THR A 86 15.68 6.08 -14.53
N ASP A 87 16.03 4.86 -14.10
CA ASP A 87 15.99 4.42 -12.71
C ASP A 87 14.64 4.74 -12.03
N ALA A 88 13.52 4.43 -12.69
CA ALA A 88 12.20 4.75 -12.17
C ALA A 88 11.84 3.93 -10.92
N LEU A 89 11.04 4.51 -10.02
CA LEU A 89 10.39 3.74 -8.97
C LEU A 89 9.26 2.94 -9.63
N ILE A 90 9.36 1.61 -9.59
CA ILE A 90 8.34 0.73 -10.15
C ILE A 90 7.28 0.46 -9.07
N VAL A 91 6.01 0.67 -9.41
CA VAL A 91 4.87 0.36 -8.55
C VAL A 91 4.04 -0.76 -9.16
N VAL A 92 3.97 -1.89 -8.48
CA VAL A 92 3.11 -3.03 -8.85
C VAL A 92 1.71 -2.79 -8.31
N ALA A 93 0.81 -2.32 -9.17
CA ALA A 93 -0.58 -1.97 -8.87
C ALA A 93 -1.58 -2.92 -9.56
N VAL A 94 -1.29 -4.21 -9.47
CA VAL A 94 -2.13 -5.30 -9.97
C VAL A 94 -2.67 -6.15 -8.81
N PRO A 95 -3.80 -6.84 -8.98
CA PRO A 95 -4.28 -7.77 -7.95
C PRO A 95 -3.31 -8.94 -7.76
N MET A 96 -3.36 -9.58 -6.59
CA MET A 96 -2.43 -10.65 -6.17
C MET A 96 -2.18 -11.73 -7.24
N PRO A 97 -3.20 -12.26 -7.96
CA PRO A 97 -2.98 -13.28 -9.00
C PRO A 97 -2.08 -12.82 -10.16
N ALA A 98 -1.98 -11.51 -10.39
CA ALA A 98 -1.19 -10.91 -11.47
C ALA A 98 0.20 -10.44 -11.00
N VAL A 99 0.55 -10.59 -9.72
CA VAL A 99 1.85 -10.14 -9.19
C VAL A 99 3.02 -10.92 -9.80
N ASN A 100 2.96 -12.26 -9.85
CA ASN A 100 4.07 -13.08 -10.35
C ASN A 100 4.48 -12.73 -11.80
N PRO A 101 3.57 -12.60 -12.78
CA PRO A 101 3.93 -12.15 -14.12
C PRO A 101 4.61 -10.77 -14.16
N MET A 102 4.23 -9.84 -13.28
CA MET A 102 4.88 -8.53 -13.23
C MET A 102 6.31 -8.64 -12.68
N LEU A 103 6.51 -9.43 -11.61
CA LEU A 103 7.83 -9.65 -11.02
C LEU A 103 8.78 -10.35 -11.98
N ASP A 104 8.29 -11.33 -12.74
CA ASP A 104 9.07 -12.01 -13.80
C ASP A 104 9.56 -11.01 -14.85
N ALA A 105 8.67 -10.16 -15.34
CA ALA A 105 9.03 -9.11 -16.30
C ALA A 105 10.00 -8.08 -15.71
N ILE A 106 9.79 -7.66 -14.45
CA ILE A 106 10.73 -6.74 -13.77
C ILE A 106 12.12 -7.37 -13.66
N ALA A 107 12.21 -8.65 -13.26
CA ALA A 107 13.48 -9.35 -13.16
C ALA A 107 14.20 -9.44 -14.52
N GLN A 108 13.46 -9.55 -15.62
CA GLN A 108 14.01 -9.59 -16.97
C GLN A 108 14.46 -8.21 -17.48
N TYR A 109 13.65 -7.17 -17.32
CA TYR A 109 13.82 -5.90 -18.03
C TYR A 109 14.35 -4.76 -17.15
N ALA A 110 14.08 -4.79 -15.84
CA ALA A 110 14.43 -3.72 -14.91
C ALA A 110 14.84 -4.22 -13.49
N PRO A 111 15.75 -5.21 -13.37
CA PRO A 111 16.03 -5.87 -12.09
C PRO A 111 16.72 -4.96 -11.04
N GLN A 112 17.27 -3.82 -11.46
CA GLN A 112 18.01 -2.91 -10.58
C GLN A 112 17.14 -1.75 -10.05
N CYS A 113 15.97 -1.51 -10.62
CA CYS A 113 15.10 -0.41 -10.21
C CYS A 113 14.50 -0.67 -8.82
N PRO A 114 14.31 0.38 -8.00
CA PRO A 114 13.54 0.24 -6.78
C PRO A 114 12.08 -0.10 -7.11
N LEU A 115 11.51 -0.93 -6.24
CA LEU A 115 10.24 -1.60 -6.46
C LEU A 115 9.36 -1.46 -5.22
N THR A 116 8.08 -1.18 -5.44
CA THR A 116 7.04 -1.29 -4.41
C THR A 116 5.77 -1.90 -5.01
N ASP A 117 4.81 -2.20 -4.15
CA ASP A 117 3.49 -2.67 -4.52
C ASP A 117 2.41 -1.92 -3.74
N VAL A 118 1.15 -2.16 -4.10
CA VAL A 118 -0.03 -1.62 -3.40
C VAL A 118 -1.06 -2.70 -3.08
N VAL A 119 -0.63 -3.97 -3.04
CA VAL A 119 -1.48 -5.13 -2.77
C VAL A 119 -1.95 -5.09 -1.31
N SER A 120 -3.13 -5.65 -1.01
CA SER A 120 -3.68 -5.63 0.35
C SER A 120 -2.97 -6.55 1.36
N VAL A 121 -2.06 -7.41 0.89
CA VAL A 121 -1.25 -8.34 1.71
C VAL A 121 0.21 -8.13 1.42
N LYS A 122 1.09 -8.34 2.41
CA LYS A 122 2.52 -8.00 2.29
C LYS A 122 3.43 -9.22 2.33
N SER A 123 3.20 -10.17 3.24
CA SER A 123 4.05 -11.37 3.36
C SER A 123 4.04 -12.23 2.09
N PRO A 124 2.88 -12.47 1.45
CA PRO A 124 2.84 -13.20 0.18
C PRO A 124 3.57 -12.48 -0.96
N VAL A 125 3.49 -11.15 -1.02
CA VAL A 125 4.20 -10.34 -2.03
C VAL A 125 5.71 -10.36 -1.77
N ALA A 126 6.15 -10.13 -0.53
CA ALA A 126 7.55 -10.21 -0.16
C ALA A 126 8.16 -11.60 -0.47
N ALA A 127 7.39 -12.67 -0.24
CA ALA A 127 7.80 -14.02 -0.63
C ALA A 127 7.88 -14.19 -2.16
N ALA A 128 6.97 -13.61 -2.92
CA ALA A 128 7.03 -13.60 -4.38
C ALA A 128 8.27 -12.84 -4.88
N VAL A 129 8.50 -11.62 -4.40
CA VAL A 129 9.67 -10.79 -4.73
C VAL A 129 10.97 -11.54 -4.49
N ARG A 130 11.12 -12.22 -3.34
CA ARG A 130 12.31 -13.04 -3.04
C ARG A 130 12.55 -14.16 -4.05
N ARG A 131 11.49 -14.82 -4.53
CA ARG A 131 11.61 -15.90 -5.54
C ARG A 131 12.16 -15.40 -6.88
N TYR A 132 11.93 -14.13 -7.19
CA TYR A 132 12.45 -13.46 -8.39
C TYR A 132 13.77 -12.72 -8.15
N GLY A 133 14.36 -12.78 -6.95
CA GLY A 133 15.64 -12.16 -6.64
C GLY A 133 15.61 -10.62 -6.53
N LEU A 134 14.42 -10.04 -6.34
CA LEU A 134 14.21 -8.58 -6.34
C LEU A 134 14.20 -7.95 -4.93
N GLN A 135 14.46 -8.74 -3.89
CA GLN A 135 14.27 -8.31 -2.50
C GLN A 135 15.14 -7.14 -2.05
N GLU A 136 16.33 -6.97 -2.64
CA GLU A 136 17.25 -5.88 -2.26
C GLU A 136 16.79 -4.51 -2.77
N ARG A 137 15.78 -4.47 -3.64
CA ARG A 137 15.23 -3.23 -4.22
C ARG A 137 13.78 -3.01 -3.83
N TYR A 138 13.19 -3.93 -3.08
CA TYR A 138 11.76 -3.94 -2.78
C TYR A 138 11.46 -3.35 -1.41
N VAL A 139 10.49 -2.44 -1.39
CA VAL A 139 9.84 -1.95 -0.18
C VAL A 139 8.34 -2.14 -0.32
N GLY A 140 7.74 -2.94 0.57
CA GLY A 140 6.30 -3.19 0.53
C GLY A 140 5.48 -1.92 0.76
N GLY A 141 4.39 -1.77 0.01
CA GLY A 141 3.46 -0.66 0.14
C GLY A 141 2.01 -1.14 0.23
N HIS A 142 1.18 -0.44 1.00
CA HIS A 142 -0.27 -0.63 0.96
C HIS A 142 -0.99 0.67 1.38
N PRO A 143 -1.53 1.43 0.41
CA PRO A 143 -2.43 2.53 0.73
C PRO A 143 -3.75 1.95 1.26
N MET A 144 -4.14 2.35 2.47
CA MET A 144 -5.43 2.01 3.09
C MET A 144 -6.56 2.85 2.47
N ALA A 145 -6.69 2.77 1.15
CA ALA A 145 -7.65 3.49 0.35
C ALA A 145 -8.22 2.54 -0.71
N GLY A 146 -9.47 2.74 -1.10
CA GLY A 146 -10.12 1.90 -2.09
C GLY A 146 -11.63 2.08 -2.10
N THR A 147 -12.24 1.69 -3.22
CA THR A 147 -13.68 1.66 -3.44
C THR A 147 -14.04 0.31 -4.04
N ALA A 148 -15.33 0.02 -4.19
CA ALA A 148 -15.79 -1.18 -4.89
C ALA A 148 -15.63 -1.08 -6.43
N GLU A 149 -15.28 0.12 -6.94
CA GLU A 149 -15.15 0.40 -8.37
C GLU A 149 -13.76 0.03 -8.90
N SER A 150 -13.65 -0.20 -10.21
CA SER A 150 -12.40 -0.61 -10.84
C SER A 150 -12.15 0.03 -12.21
N GLY A 151 -10.93 -0.12 -12.71
CA GLY A 151 -10.49 0.44 -13.99
C GLY A 151 -10.15 1.93 -13.95
N TRP A 152 -9.72 2.47 -15.09
CA TRP A 152 -9.25 3.86 -15.20
C TRP A 152 -10.34 4.90 -14.89
N GLN A 153 -11.60 4.60 -15.20
CA GLN A 153 -12.70 5.55 -14.93
C GLN A 153 -12.98 5.72 -13.42
N ALA A 154 -12.59 4.75 -12.60
CA ALA A 154 -12.73 4.81 -11.15
C ALA A 154 -11.61 5.61 -10.46
N THR A 155 -10.60 6.09 -11.19
CA THR A 155 -9.44 6.77 -10.59
C THR A 155 -9.82 8.12 -10.00
N ASP A 156 -9.25 8.44 -8.85
CA ASP A 156 -9.41 9.71 -8.15
C ASP A 156 -8.04 10.27 -7.72
N PRO A 157 -7.60 11.45 -8.22
CA PRO A 157 -6.34 12.06 -7.79
C PRO A 157 -6.30 12.44 -6.30
N GLY A 158 -7.45 12.50 -5.63
CA GLY A 158 -7.56 12.75 -4.20
C GLY A 158 -7.60 11.49 -3.32
N LEU A 159 -7.54 10.29 -3.91
CA LEU A 159 -7.82 9.01 -3.24
C LEU A 159 -6.98 8.78 -1.96
N PHE A 160 -5.75 9.29 -1.94
CA PHE A 160 -4.77 9.01 -0.89
C PHE A 160 -4.68 10.10 0.19
N ARG A 161 -5.42 11.22 0.04
CA ARG A 161 -5.34 12.35 0.97
C ARG A 161 -5.75 11.94 2.38
N GLY A 162 -4.83 12.05 3.34
CA GLY A 162 -5.00 11.66 4.74
C GLY A 162 -5.09 10.15 4.98
N ALA A 163 -5.04 9.34 3.92
CA ALA A 163 -5.05 7.88 4.05
C ALA A 163 -3.77 7.40 4.72
N ALA A 164 -3.87 6.32 5.51
CA ALA A 164 -2.66 5.63 5.94
C ALA A 164 -2.07 4.88 4.76
N TRP A 165 -0.75 4.97 4.60
CA TRP A 165 0.01 4.17 3.66
C TRP A 165 1.00 3.33 4.45
N ALA A 166 0.75 2.02 4.53
CA ALA A 166 1.68 1.10 5.16
C ALA A 166 2.94 0.99 4.31
N VAL A 167 4.11 1.23 4.91
CA VAL A 167 5.41 1.15 4.23
C VAL A 167 6.31 0.16 4.97
N GLY A 168 6.81 -0.81 4.22
CA GLY A 168 7.60 -1.93 4.72
C GLY A 168 8.88 -1.48 5.41
N VAL A 169 9.13 -1.99 6.61
CA VAL A 169 10.40 -1.82 7.35
C VAL A 169 11.02 -3.18 7.69
N ASP A 170 10.84 -4.16 6.80
CA ASP A 170 11.37 -5.51 6.97
C ASP A 170 12.91 -5.52 7.01
N PRO A 171 13.53 -6.48 7.72
CA PRO A 171 14.99 -6.56 7.80
C PRO A 171 15.66 -6.61 6.41
N GLY A 172 16.72 -5.82 6.23
CA GLY A 172 17.45 -5.71 4.97
C GLY A 172 16.85 -4.74 3.96
N THR A 173 15.79 -4.00 4.33
CA THR A 173 15.24 -2.92 3.50
C THR A 173 16.30 -1.84 3.24
N ASP A 174 16.49 -1.51 1.97
CA ASP A 174 17.41 -0.44 1.55
C ASP A 174 16.84 0.95 1.89
N PRO A 175 17.61 1.83 2.57
CA PRO A 175 17.13 3.14 3.00
C PRO A 175 16.81 4.08 1.84
N HIS A 176 17.48 3.94 0.68
CA HIS A 176 17.22 4.77 -0.48
C HIS A 176 15.88 4.39 -1.14
N ALA A 177 15.66 3.10 -1.39
CA ALA A 177 14.39 2.58 -1.89
C ALA A 177 13.23 2.92 -0.94
N TRP A 178 13.45 2.74 0.37
CA TRP A 178 12.47 3.09 1.39
C TRP A 178 12.10 4.57 1.36
N THR A 179 13.09 5.46 1.27
CA THR A 179 12.85 6.92 1.23
C THR A 179 12.06 7.31 -0.01
N ARG A 180 12.29 6.67 -1.15
CA ARG A 180 11.53 6.92 -2.39
C ARG A 180 10.06 6.51 -2.27
N VAL A 181 9.77 5.35 -1.68
CA VAL A 181 8.39 4.91 -1.41
C VAL A 181 7.73 5.79 -0.34
N ALA A 182 8.50 6.07 0.72
CA ALA A 182 8.37 7.13 1.71
C ALA A 182 7.70 8.39 1.14
N ARG A 183 8.49 9.04 0.29
CA ARG A 183 8.20 10.32 -0.33
C ARG A 183 7.03 10.24 -1.30
N LEU A 184 6.93 9.18 -2.12
CA LEU A 184 5.78 8.99 -3.02
C LEU A 184 4.44 9.02 -2.25
N ALA A 185 4.36 8.31 -1.12
CA ALA A 185 3.14 8.29 -0.31
C ALA A 185 2.82 9.69 0.27
N LEU A 186 3.82 10.39 0.80
CA LEU A 186 3.67 11.73 1.37
C LEU A 186 3.31 12.79 0.32
N ASP A 187 3.92 12.73 -0.86
CA ASP A 187 3.64 13.63 -1.99
C ASP A 187 2.23 13.40 -2.55
N CYS A 188 1.71 12.16 -2.42
CA CYS A 188 0.30 11.84 -2.66
C CYS A 188 -0.62 12.21 -1.47
N ALA A 189 -0.11 12.97 -0.50
CA ALA A 189 -0.80 13.46 0.69
C ALA A 189 -1.33 12.37 1.64
N SER A 190 -0.74 11.17 1.62
CA SER A 190 -0.96 10.16 2.66
C SER A 190 -0.12 10.42 3.90
N VAL A 191 -0.40 9.67 4.96
CA VAL A 191 0.50 9.52 6.11
C VAL A 191 1.16 8.15 6.05
N VAL A 192 2.46 8.10 6.29
CA VAL A 192 3.23 6.86 6.21
C VAL A 192 3.19 6.13 7.55
N VAL A 193 2.81 4.86 7.52
CA VAL A 193 2.79 3.97 8.69
C VAL A 193 3.88 2.91 8.49
N PRO A 194 5.04 3.01 9.19
CA PRO A 194 6.06 1.98 9.09
C PRO A 194 5.56 0.67 9.71
N VAL A 195 5.67 -0.44 8.99
CA VAL A 195 5.23 -1.74 9.48
C VAL A 195 5.97 -2.88 8.79
N THR A 196 6.25 -3.99 9.47
CA THR A 196 6.76 -5.19 8.80
C THR A 196 5.65 -5.92 8.03
N ALA A 197 6.00 -6.71 7.02
CA ALA A 197 5.01 -7.47 6.26
C ALA A 197 4.13 -8.36 7.15
N SER A 198 4.73 -9.01 8.15
CA SER A 198 4.01 -9.92 9.05
C SER A 198 3.06 -9.19 10.00
N GLU A 199 3.45 -8.02 10.51
CA GLU A 199 2.62 -7.22 11.41
C GLU A 199 1.44 -6.60 10.68
N HIS A 200 1.72 -6.10 9.47
CA HIS A 200 0.70 -5.59 8.57
C HIS A 200 -0.38 -6.65 8.34
N ASP A 201 0.01 -7.85 7.92
CA ASP A 201 -0.93 -8.92 7.57
C ASP A 201 -1.77 -9.37 8.77
N ARG A 202 -1.18 -9.43 9.97
CA ARG A 202 -1.95 -9.66 11.21
C ARG A 202 -2.92 -8.52 11.51
N ALA A 203 -2.52 -7.27 11.26
CA ALA A 203 -3.38 -6.12 11.50
C ALA A 203 -4.57 -6.11 10.52
N VAL A 204 -4.33 -6.21 9.20
CA VAL A 204 -5.39 -6.19 8.19
C VAL A 204 -6.29 -7.42 8.24
N ALA A 205 -5.78 -8.57 8.70
CA ALA A 205 -6.62 -9.73 9.02
C ALA A 205 -7.73 -9.35 10.02
N ARG A 206 -7.37 -8.61 11.08
CA ARG A 206 -8.29 -8.18 12.14
C ARG A 206 -9.21 -7.04 11.71
N ILE A 207 -8.67 -6.01 11.05
CA ILE A 207 -9.41 -4.74 10.83
C ILE A 207 -10.01 -4.60 9.44
N SER A 208 -9.75 -5.53 8.52
CA SER A 208 -10.26 -5.50 7.15
C SER A 208 -10.81 -6.85 6.68
N HIS A 209 -10.02 -7.93 6.77
CA HIS A 209 -10.41 -9.21 6.18
C HIS A 209 -11.51 -9.90 6.98
N LEU A 210 -11.37 -9.99 8.30
CA LEU A 210 -12.40 -10.56 9.17
C LEU A 210 -13.73 -9.78 9.06
N PRO A 211 -13.76 -8.43 9.05
CA PRO A 211 -14.98 -7.68 8.74
C PRO A 211 -15.68 -8.10 7.45
N HIS A 212 -14.96 -8.42 6.38
CA HIS A 212 -15.57 -8.97 5.17
C HIS A 212 -16.23 -10.33 5.44
N VAL A 213 -15.50 -11.28 6.05
CA VAL A 213 -16.05 -12.62 6.36
C VAL A 213 -17.31 -12.53 7.24
N LEU A 214 -17.29 -11.68 8.27
CA LEU A 214 -18.43 -11.47 9.16
C LEU A 214 -19.62 -10.81 8.45
N ALA A 215 -19.36 -9.83 7.57
CA ALA A 215 -20.41 -9.17 6.79
C ALA A 215 -21.10 -10.15 5.83
N GLU A 216 -20.35 -11.02 5.15
CA GLU A 216 -20.89 -12.06 4.28
C GLU A 216 -21.77 -13.05 5.08
N ALA A 217 -21.28 -13.52 6.23
CA ALA A 217 -22.02 -14.42 7.10
C ALA A 217 -23.32 -13.77 7.63
N LEU A 218 -23.25 -12.51 8.03
CA LEU A 218 -24.41 -11.73 8.49
C LEU A 218 -25.45 -11.53 7.37
N ALA A 219 -25.00 -11.21 6.16
CA ALA A 219 -25.86 -11.04 5.00
C ALA A 219 -26.59 -12.35 4.65
N VAL A 220 -25.87 -13.48 4.62
CA VAL A 220 -26.45 -14.81 4.38
C VAL A 220 -27.46 -15.19 5.47
N ALA A 221 -27.15 -14.92 6.74
CA ALA A 221 -28.06 -15.19 7.85
C ALA A 221 -29.35 -14.37 7.74
N GLY A 222 -29.26 -13.07 7.42
CA GLY A 222 -30.41 -12.20 7.20
C GLY A 222 -31.28 -12.67 6.04
N ALA A 223 -30.68 -13.02 4.90
CA ALA A 223 -31.40 -13.52 3.73
C ALA A 223 -32.14 -14.84 4.01
N ARG A 224 -31.58 -15.74 4.83
CA ARG A 224 -32.26 -16.97 5.26
C ARG A 224 -33.50 -16.73 6.13
N GLY A 225 -33.65 -15.55 6.72
CA GLY A 225 -34.84 -15.13 7.46
C GLY A 225 -36.06 -14.78 6.59
N GLY A 226 -35.89 -14.72 5.26
CA GLY A 226 -36.94 -14.42 4.29
C GLY A 226 -37.34 -12.95 4.21
N ASP A 227 -38.35 -12.66 3.38
CA ASP A 227 -38.75 -11.29 3.00
C ASP A 227 -39.13 -10.42 4.20
N LEU A 228 -39.73 -10.99 5.25
CA LEU A 228 -40.07 -10.24 6.45
C LEU A 228 -38.81 -9.74 7.18
N ALA A 229 -37.79 -10.59 7.35
CA ALA A 229 -36.55 -10.21 8.01
C ALA A 229 -35.83 -9.10 7.22
N LEU A 230 -35.78 -9.23 5.90
CA LEU A 230 -35.18 -8.22 5.01
C LEU A 230 -35.99 -6.92 5.00
N GLY A 231 -37.32 -6.99 5.03
CA GLY A 231 -38.21 -5.81 5.09
C GLY A 231 -38.13 -5.04 6.42
N LEU A 232 -37.74 -5.71 7.50
CA LEU A 232 -37.51 -5.11 8.82
C LEU A 232 -36.06 -4.66 9.04
N ALA A 233 -35.14 -4.98 8.13
CA ALA A 233 -33.74 -4.61 8.26
C ALA A 233 -33.56 -3.08 8.29
N ALA A 234 -32.73 -2.62 9.23
CA ALA A 234 -32.52 -1.19 9.49
C ALA A 234 -31.02 -0.84 9.45
N GLY A 235 -30.64 0.29 10.05
CA GLY A 235 -29.28 0.85 9.98
C GLY A 235 -28.18 -0.11 10.45
N SER A 236 -28.40 -0.86 11.53
CA SER A 236 -27.39 -1.82 12.05
C SER A 236 -27.10 -2.95 11.06
N PHE A 237 -28.13 -3.52 10.44
CA PHE A 237 -27.97 -4.55 9.41
C PHE A 237 -27.27 -3.96 8.19
N ARG A 238 -27.75 -2.81 7.68
CA ARG A 238 -27.15 -2.13 6.52
C ARG A 238 -25.66 -1.86 6.72
N ASP A 239 -25.29 -1.30 7.86
CA ASP A 239 -23.91 -0.91 8.14
C ASP A 239 -23.04 -2.15 8.41
N GLY A 240 -23.59 -3.17 9.07
CA GLY A 240 -22.94 -4.47 9.31
C GLY A 240 -22.73 -5.31 8.06
N THR A 241 -23.56 -5.15 7.02
CA THR A 241 -23.42 -5.86 5.74
C THR A 241 -22.90 -4.99 4.60
N ARG A 242 -22.54 -3.72 4.85
CA ARG A 242 -22.12 -2.77 3.81
C ARG A 242 -21.00 -3.31 2.92
N VAL A 243 -20.02 -3.99 3.51
CA VAL A 243 -18.84 -4.50 2.79
C VAL A 243 -19.08 -5.83 2.08
N ALA A 244 -20.23 -6.49 2.31
CA ALA A 244 -20.67 -7.65 1.52
C ALA A 244 -21.17 -7.25 0.11
N ALA A 245 -21.30 -5.94 -0.16
CA ALA A 245 -21.56 -5.44 -1.52
C ALA A 245 -20.31 -5.42 -2.41
N THR A 246 -19.12 -5.64 -1.83
CA THR A 246 -17.87 -5.75 -2.60
C THR A 246 -17.93 -6.99 -3.49
N ALA A 247 -17.43 -6.87 -4.73
CA ALA A 247 -17.43 -7.99 -5.68
C ALA A 247 -16.76 -9.25 -5.07
N PRO A 248 -17.38 -10.44 -5.19
CA PRO A 248 -16.87 -11.66 -4.54
C PRO A 248 -15.42 -12.00 -4.88
N ASP A 249 -15.00 -11.75 -6.12
CA ASP A 249 -13.63 -12.01 -6.57
C ASP A 249 -12.61 -11.14 -5.84
N LEU A 250 -12.98 -9.91 -5.50
CA LEU A 250 -12.14 -9.01 -4.71
C LEU A 250 -12.08 -9.45 -3.24
N VAL A 251 -13.20 -9.87 -2.67
CA VAL A 251 -13.22 -10.42 -1.29
C VAL A 251 -12.32 -11.65 -1.19
N ARG A 252 -12.40 -12.58 -2.14
CA ARG A 252 -11.50 -13.75 -2.21
C ARG A 252 -10.03 -13.33 -2.34
N ALA A 253 -9.73 -12.38 -3.22
CA ALA A 253 -8.37 -11.86 -3.39
C ALA A 253 -7.81 -11.12 -2.15
N ILE A 254 -8.67 -10.59 -1.29
CA ILE A 254 -8.30 -9.97 -0.01
C ILE A 254 -8.06 -11.06 1.06
N CYS A 255 -8.98 -12.01 1.20
CA CYS A 255 -8.99 -12.97 2.31
C CYS A 255 -8.05 -14.17 2.08
N GLU A 256 -8.10 -14.81 0.92
CA GLU A 256 -7.43 -16.10 0.68
C GLU A 256 -5.89 -16.01 0.78
N PRO A 257 -5.22 -14.97 0.25
CA PRO A 257 -3.76 -14.86 0.37
C PRO A 257 -3.27 -14.62 1.80
N ASN A 258 -4.15 -14.24 2.73
CA ASN A 258 -3.83 -13.99 4.14
C ASN A 258 -4.50 -15.00 5.08
N SER A 259 -4.77 -16.22 4.58
CA SER A 259 -5.51 -17.24 5.32
C SER A 259 -4.94 -17.50 6.71
N ASP A 260 -3.62 -17.57 6.85
CA ASP A 260 -2.98 -17.95 8.11
C ASP A 260 -3.23 -16.91 9.21
N ALA A 261 -3.07 -15.62 8.89
CA ALA A 261 -3.36 -14.55 9.84
C ALA A 261 -4.86 -14.36 10.07
N LEU A 262 -5.69 -14.59 9.04
CA LEU A 262 -7.13 -14.51 9.12
C LEU A 262 -7.72 -15.64 9.98
N LEU A 263 -7.21 -16.86 9.88
CA LEU A 263 -7.64 -18.00 10.70
C LEU A 263 -7.43 -17.71 12.19
N ALA A 264 -6.28 -17.16 12.57
CA ALA A 264 -5.99 -16.83 13.97
C ALA A 264 -7.06 -15.91 14.59
N VAL A 265 -7.45 -14.82 13.91
CA VAL A 265 -8.49 -13.92 14.43
C VAL A 265 -9.91 -14.50 14.25
N LEU A 266 -10.14 -15.31 13.22
CA LEU A 266 -11.41 -15.98 13.04
C LEU A 266 -11.68 -16.95 14.20
N ASP A 267 -10.68 -17.71 14.64
CA ASP A 267 -10.77 -18.62 15.78
C ASP A 267 -11.06 -17.87 17.09
N GLU A 268 -10.37 -16.75 17.35
CA GLU A 268 -10.68 -15.86 18.49
C GLU A 268 -12.13 -15.37 18.44
N THR A 269 -12.62 -15.01 17.25
CA THR A 269 -14.00 -14.54 17.06
C THR A 269 -15.01 -15.66 17.27
N LEU A 270 -14.73 -16.87 16.79
CA LEU A 270 -15.57 -18.05 16.99
C LEU A 270 -15.66 -18.42 18.47
N ALA A 271 -14.57 -18.30 19.23
CA ALA A 271 -14.59 -18.50 20.68
C ALA A 271 -15.54 -17.50 21.37
N ALA A 272 -15.41 -16.21 21.09
CA ALA A 272 -16.29 -15.18 21.67
C ALA A 272 -17.78 -15.38 21.27
N LEU A 273 -18.05 -15.80 20.03
CA LEU A 273 -19.42 -16.12 19.59
C LEU A 273 -19.97 -17.39 20.27
N THR A 274 -19.11 -18.37 20.55
CA THR A 274 -19.49 -19.59 21.27
C THR A 274 -19.84 -19.29 22.71
N GLU A 275 -19.03 -18.48 23.40
CA GLU A 275 -19.31 -18.02 24.77
C GLU A 275 -20.64 -17.25 24.84
N ALA A 276 -20.88 -16.33 23.89
CA ALA A 276 -22.14 -15.61 23.80
C ALA A 276 -23.35 -16.54 23.56
N ARG A 277 -23.19 -17.55 22.69
CA ARG A 277 -24.22 -18.58 22.46
C ARG A 277 -24.52 -19.34 23.74
N GLU A 278 -23.50 -19.76 24.48
CA GLU A 278 -23.65 -20.51 25.74
C GLU A 278 -24.37 -19.66 26.80
N ALA A 279 -24.00 -18.39 26.96
CA ALA A 279 -24.68 -17.47 27.85
C ALA A 279 -26.17 -17.32 27.48
N LEU A 280 -26.49 -17.09 26.21
CA LEU A 280 -27.88 -17.01 25.74
C LEU A 280 -28.66 -18.31 25.95
N SER A 281 -28.03 -19.47 25.71
CA SER A 281 -28.65 -20.79 25.92
C SER A 281 -28.89 -21.09 27.39
N ALA A 282 -28.06 -20.56 28.28
CA ALA A 282 -28.22 -20.66 29.73
C ALA A 282 -29.12 -19.56 30.31
N HIS A 283 -29.64 -18.65 29.47
CA HIS A 283 -30.39 -17.45 29.87
C HIS A 283 -29.63 -16.55 30.86
N THR A 284 -28.30 -16.47 30.71
CA THR A 284 -27.43 -15.57 31.47
C THR A 284 -27.08 -14.31 30.65
N SER A 285 -26.25 -13.44 31.22
CA SER A 285 -25.93 -12.12 30.65
C SER A 285 -24.89 -12.19 29.54
N LEU A 286 -25.00 -11.29 28.55
CA LEU A 286 -23.95 -10.97 27.56
C LEU A 286 -23.01 -9.84 28.03
N ASP A 287 -23.02 -9.50 29.31
CA ASP A 287 -22.30 -8.35 29.88
C ASP A 287 -20.83 -8.32 29.46
N GLU A 288 -20.13 -9.45 29.56
CA GLU A 288 -18.70 -9.55 29.21
C GLU A 288 -18.43 -9.15 27.75
N LEU A 289 -19.15 -9.76 26.79
CA LEU A 289 -18.98 -9.45 25.37
C LEU A 289 -19.41 -8.02 25.03
N THR A 290 -20.55 -7.56 25.57
CA THR A 290 -21.08 -6.23 25.25
C THR A 290 -20.21 -5.12 25.84
N THR A 291 -19.72 -5.28 27.06
CA THR A 291 -18.80 -4.34 27.71
C THR A 291 -17.44 -4.31 27.02
N ALA A 292 -16.84 -5.47 26.72
CA ALA A 292 -15.58 -5.55 26.01
C ALA A 292 -15.68 -4.95 24.59
N GLY A 293 -16.75 -5.28 23.86
CA GLY A 293 -17.02 -4.75 22.52
C GLY A 293 -17.21 -3.22 22.52
N HIS A 294 -17.95 -2.69 23.50
CA HIS A 294 -18.13 -1.24 23.66
C HIS A 294 -16.80 -0.53 23.94
N ALA A 295 -16.00 -1.06 24.88
CA ALA A 295 -14.70 -0.50 25.21
C ALA A 295 -13.72 -0.54 24.01
N ALA A 296 -13.71 -1.64 23.25
CA ALA A 296 -12.90 -1.77 22.05
C ALA A 296 -13.29 -0.74 20.98
N ARG A 297 -14.60 -0.48 20.79
CA ARG A 297 -15.09 0.54 19.87
C ARG A 297 -14.66 1.95 20.30
N GLN A 298 -14.81 2.28 21.58
CA GLN A 298 -14.35 3.58 22.11
C GLN A 298 -12.85 3.77 21.93
N ARG A 299 -12.05 2.71 22.11
CA ARG A 299 -10.60 2.74 21.86
C ARG A 299 -10.29 3.03 20.39
N TYR A 300 -11.01 2.42 19.45
CA TYR A 300 -10.86 2.72 18.02
C TYR A 300 -11.15 4.20 17.71
N GLU A 301 -12.24 4.75 18.24
CA GLU A 301 -12.63 6.15 17.99
C GLU A 301 -11.69 7.18 18.65
N SER A 302 -11.13 6.82 19.80
CA SER A 302 -10.17 7.64 20.54
C SER A 302 -8.72 7.41 20.12
N ALA A 303 -8.43 6.41 19.30
CA ALA A 303 -7.08 6.16 18.79
C ALA A 303 -6.55 7.41 18.08
N ARG A 304 -5.32 7.80 18.42
CA ARG A 304 -4.62 8.93 17.78
C ARG A 304 -3.31 8.42 17.21
N ARG A 305 -3.00 8.92 16.03
CA ARG A 305 -1.67 8.83 15.44
C ARG A 305 -0.81 9.93 16.07
N TRP A 306 0.48 9.68 16.20
CA TRP A 306 1.46 10.67 16.63
C TRP A 306 2.59 10.73 15.61
N GLU A 307 3.19 11.90 15.47
CA GLU A 307 4.25 12.12 14.47
C GLU A 307 5.55 11.48 14.94
N ILE A 308 6.13 10.62 14.11
CA ILE A 308 7.47 10.10 14.27
C ILE A 308 8.45 11.22 13.95
N THR A 309 9.18 11.66 14.96
CA THR A 309 10.31 12.57 14.81
C THR A 309 11.62 11.82 15.04
N ASP A 310 12.72 12.32 14.49
CA ASP A 310 14.08 11.92 14.87
C ASP A 310 14.52 10.48 14.48
N ILE A 311 13.93 9.90 13.44
CA ILE A 311 14.43 8.66 12.83
C ILE A 311 14.87 8.94 11.39
N GLU A 312 16.17 8.87 11.15
CA GLU A 312 16.78 9.07 9.84
C GLU A 312 16.98 7.72 9.13
N PRO A 313 16.35 7.48 7.95
CA PRO A 313 16.58 6.27 7.18
C PRO A 313 18.06 6.09 6.84
N GLY A 314 18.60 4.90 7.15
CA GLY A 314 20.03 4.56 6.94
C GLY A 314 20.91 4.79 8.17
N ALA A 315 20.44 5.51 9.20
CA ALA A 315 21.16 5.62 10.47
C ALA A 315 21.18 4.26 11.21
N PRO A 316 22.14 4.01 12.12
CA PRO A 316 22.17 2.79 12.91
C PRO A 316 20.85 2.52 13.65
N GLY A 317 20.28 1.33 13.42
CA GLY A 317 19.03 0.87 14.05
C GLY A 317 17.76 1.55 13.54
N TRP A 318 17.78 2.22 12.38
CA TRP A 318 16.63 2.97 11.88
C TRP A 318 15.39 2.11 11.63
N LEU A 319 15.57 0.88 11.12
CA LEU A 319 14.47 -0.05 10.87
C LEU A 319 13.79 -0.47 12.17
N GLU A 320 14.56 -0.87 13.19
CA GLU A 320 14.04 -1.28 14.49
C GLU A 320 13.26 -0.14 15.17
N LYS A 321 13.80 1.08 15.11
CA LYS A 321 13.13 2.27 15.64
C LYS A 321 11.81 2.56 14.92
N LEU A 322 11.79 2.47 13.58
CA LEU A 322 10.55 2.65 12.81
C LEU A 322 9.53 1.54 13.10
N GLN A 323 9.98 0.30 13.26
CA GLN A 323 9.10 -0.81 13.65
C GLN A 323 8.44 -0.55 15.01
N ASP A 324 9.22 -0.16 16.03
CA ASP A 324 8.70 0.12 17.37
C ASP A 324 7.75 1.33 17.39
N ALA A 325 8.07 2.38 16.62
CA ALA A 325 7.19 3.52 16.46
C ALA A 325 5.88 3.14 15.76
N GLY A 326 5.94 2.37 14.67
CA GLY A 326 4.77 1.89 13.94
C GLY A 326 3.82 1.05 14.80
N ARG A 327 4.36 0.12 15.60
CA ARG A 327 3.59 -0.72 16.56
C ARG A 327 2.76 0.10 17.54
N THR A 328 3.20 1.31 17.86
CA THR A 328 2.57 2.20 18.84
C THR A 328 1.76 3.32 18.18
N GLY A 329 1.48 3.22 16.88
CA GLY A 329 0.64 4.16 16.15
C GLY A 329 1.38 5.41 15.63
N GLY A 330 2.71 5.37 15.64
CA GLY A 330 3.54 6.40 15.03
C GLY A 330 3.34 6.45 13.52
N VAL A 331 3.27 7.67 12.99
CA VAL A 331 3.21 7.93 11.55
C VAL A 331 4.22 8.99 11.14
N ILE A 332 4.62 8.98 9.88
CA ILE A 332 5.43 10.03 9.28
C ILE A 332 4.50 10.85 8.38
N THR A 333 4.49 12.17 8.58
CA THR A 333 3.77 13.12 7.72
C THR A 333 4.70 14.01 6.92
N ARG A 334 6.00 13.97 7.22
CA ARG A 334 7.06 14.66 6.48
C ARG A 334 8.39 13.91 6.60
N LEU A 335 9.19 13.91 5.55
CA LEU A 335 10.58 13.45 5.61
C LEU A 335 11.47 14.69 5.67
N ASP A 336 12.34 14.76 6.67
CA ASP A 336 13.34 15.83 6.74
C ASP A 336 14.31 15.69 5.56
N THR A 337 14.21 16.58 4.59
CA THR A 337 15.26 16.78 3.60
C THR A 337 16.38 17.52 4.31
N GLY A 338 17.57 16.94 4.42
CA GLY A 338 18.74 17.52 5.11
C GLY A 338 19.25 18.86 4.56
N SER A 339 18.45 19.62 3.82
CA SER A 339 18.75 20.94 3.24
C SER A 339 18.48 22.13 4.18
N GLU A 340 17.85 21.94 5.34
CA GLU A 340 17.51 23.05 6.26
C GLU A 340 18.21 22.99 7.63
N ARG A 341 19.33 22.28 7.72
CA ARG A 341 20.25 22.42 8.87
C ARG A 341 21.52 23.13 8.42
N ASN A 342 21.44 24.45 8.27
CA ASN A 342 22.61 25.34 8.18
C ASN A 342 22.35 26.63 8.96
#